data_AF-A0A2D6X1X4-F1
#
_entry.id   AF-A0A2D6X1X4-F1
#
_cell.length_a   1.000
_cell.length_b   1.000
_cell.length_c   1.000
_cell.angle_alpha   90.00
_cell.angle_beta   90.00
_cell.angle_gamma   90.00
#
_symmetry.space_group_name_H-M   'P 1'
#
loop_
_entity.id
_entity.type
_entity.pdbx_description
1 polymer ?
#
loop_
_entity_poly.entity_id
_entity_poly.type
_entity_poly.pdbx_seq_one_letter_code
_entity_poly.pdbx_strand_id
1 'polypeptide(L)' 'MQVGDLVRFRQQPDPAVGIIVKIDNNRRPAGHVEILWSFLAGQTGWQRKEEIEVISASR' A
#
# COMPACT_ATOMS: atom_id res chain seq x y z
N MET A 1 5.74 -7.33 3.87
CA MET A 1 4.50 -6.57 3.75
C MET A 1 3.65 -6.84 4.97
N GLN A 2 3.67 -5.89 5.89
CA GLN A 2 2.87 -5.82 7.11
C GLN A 2 2.29 -4.42 7.27
N VAL A 3 1.35 -4.26 8.21
CA VAL A 3 0.84 -2.93 8.58
C VAL A 3 1.98 -2.08 9.13
N GLY A 4 2.08 -0.84 8.66
CA GLY A 4 3.15 0.11 8.99
C GLY A 4 4.25 0.21 7.93
N ASP A 5 4.37 -0.75 7.01
CA ASP A 5 5.38 -0.68 5.95
C ASP A 5 5.15 0.52 5.03
N LEU A 6 6.22 1.25 4.73
CA LEU A 6 6.23 2.27 3.69
C LEU A 6 6.40 1.60 2.33
N VAL A 7 5.50 1.91 1.41
CA VAL A 7 5.46 1.32 0.07
C VAL A 7 5.50 2.38 -1.02
N ARG A 8 6.04 2.01 -2.18
CA ARG A 8 5.96 2.76 -3.44
C ARG A 8 5.02 2.05 -4.42
N PHE A 9 4.28 2.81 -5.23
CA PHE A 9 3.45 2.26 -6.31
C PHE A 9 4.28 2.01 -7.57
N ARG A 10 4.17 0.82 -8.17
CA ARG A 10 4.99 0.41 -9.34
C ARG A 10 4.59 1.08 -10.65
N GLN A 11 3.29 1.36 -10.84
CA GLN A 11 2.75 1.87 -12.10
C GLN A 11 2.70 3.39 -12.18
N GLN A 12 2.96 4.10 -11.09
CA GLN A 12 2.85 5.56 -11.07
C GLN A 12 4.20 6.19 -11.46
N PRO A 13 4.22 7.17 -12.39
CA PRO A 13 5.44 7.83 -12.83
C PRO A 13 6.05 8.78 -11.77
N ASP A 14 5.32 9.11 -10.71
CA ASP A 14 5.77 9.92 -9.57
C ASP A 14 6.23 9.04 -8.38
N PRO A 15 7.00 9.52 -7.40
CA PRO A 15 7.36 8.77 -6.20
C PRO A 15 6.18 8.74 -5.23
N ALA A 16 5.00 8.37 -5.73
CA ALA A 16 3.83 8.12 -4.93
C ALA A 16 4.18 7.04 -3.89
N VAL A 17 4.09 7.42 -2.62
CA VAL A 17 4.32 6.52 -1.48
C VAL A 17 3.08 6.46 -0.61
N GLY A 18 2.97 5.38 0.15
CA GLY A 18 1.93 5.23 1.15
C GLY A 18 2.33 4.27 2.25
N ILE A 19 1.52 4.19 3.29
CA ILE A 19 1.75 3.32 4.43
C ILE A 19 0.66 2.26 4.44
N ILE A 20 1.02 0.98 4.58
CA ILE A 20 0.03 -0.09 4.75
C ILE A 20 -0.68 0.12 6.09
N VAL A 21 -2.00 0.30 6.07
CA VAL A 21 -2.82 0.47 7.29
C VAL A 21 -3.67 -0.77 7.60
N LYS A 22 -3.94 -1.61 6.60
CA LYS A 22 -4.70 -2.85 6.76
C LYS A 22 -4.30 -3.90 5.73
N ILE A 23 -4.37 -5.17 6.12
CA ILE A 23 -4.22 -6.31 5.20
C ILE A 23 -5.50 -7.13 5.30
N ASP A 24 -6.17 -7.35 4.16
CA ASP A 24 -7.35 -8.20 4.09
C ASP A 24 -7.07 -9.36 3.13
N ASN A 25 -6.84 -10.54 3.71
CA ASN A 25 -6.59 -11.76 2.96
C ASN A 25 -7.89 -12.41 2.44
N ASN A 26 -9.06 -11.97 2.90
CA ASN A 26 -10.36 -12.52 2.54
C ASN A 26 -11.07 -11.74 1.43
N ARG A 27 -10.61 -10.51 1.14
CA ARG A 27 -11.09 -9.72 0.00
C ARG A 27 -10.83 -10.48 -1.31
N ARG A 28 -11.78 -10.46 -2.25
CA ARG A 28 -11.61 -11.05 -3.60
C ARG A 28 -11.40 -9.93 -4.63
N PRO A 29 -10.36 -10.00 -5.49
CA PRO A 29 -9.29 -11.00 -5.51
C PRO A 29 -8.44 -10.99 -4.22
N ALA A 30 -7.90 -12.14 -3.82
CA ALA A 30 -7.01 -12.22 -2.65
C ALA A 30 -5.76 -11.35 -2.84
N GLY A 31 -5.14 -10.94 -1.73
CA GLY A 31 -3.87 -10.21 -1.78
C GLY A 31 -4.01 -8.69 -1.93
N HIS A 32 -5.06 -8.10 -1.36
CA HIS A 32 -5.17 -6.65 -1.26
C HIS A 32 -4.67 -6.13 0.08
N VAL A 33 -4.14 -4.91 0.05
CA VAL A 33 -3.78 -4.13 1.23
C VAL A 33 -4.43 -2.76 1.13
N GLU A 34 -4.82 -2.21 2.27
CA GLU A 34 -5.29 -0.83 2.35
C GLU A 34 -4.08 0.05 2.68
N ILE A 35 -3.92 1.11 1.89
CA ILE A 35 -2.77 2.02 1.97
C ILE A 35 -3.29 3.41 2.26
N LEU A 36 -2.65 4.08 3.22
CA LEU A 36 -2.77 5.53 3.42
C LEU A 36 -1.91 6.25 2.37
N TRP A 37 -2.53 6.98 1.46
CA TRP A 37 -1.83 7.61 0.34
C TRP A 37 -1.30 8.99 0.76
N SER A 38 0.01 9.19 0.65
CA SER A 38 0.66 10.46 1.03
C SER A 38 0.19 11.65 0.18
N PHE A 39 -0.16 11.40 -1.09
CA PHE A 39 -0.54 12.42 -2.07
C PHE A 39 -2.05 12.69 -2.14
N LEU A 40 -2.89 11.92 -1.43
CA LEU A 40 -4.33 12.14 -1.34
C LEU A 40 -4.75 12.64 0.05
N ALA A 41 -3.97 13.52 0.66
CA ALA A 41 -4.30 14.19 1.92
C ALA A 41 -4.73 13.21 3.06
N GLY A 42 -4.15 12.01 3.11
CA GLY A 42 -4.47 11.01 4.12
C GLY A 42 -5.71 10.17 3.83
N GLN A 43 -6.20 10.13 2.59
CA GLN A 43 -7.18 9.13 2.17
C GLN A 43 -6.56 7.73 2.12
N THR A 44 -7.40 6.72 2.34
CA THR A 44 -7.02 5.31 2.19
C THR A 44 -7.61 4.70 0.91
N GLY A 45 -6.86 3.79 0.31
CA GLY A 45 -7.27 3.06 -0.89
C GLY A 45 -6.81 1.61 -0.86
N TRP A 46 -7.60 0.72 -1.46
CA TRP A 46 -7.24 -0.68 -1.62
C TRP A 46 -6.37 -0.88 -2.86
N GLN A 47 -5.25 -1.57 -2.67
CA GLN A 47 -4.28 -1.87 -3.73
C GLN A 47 -3.89 -3.34 -3.70
N ARG A 48 -3.55 -3.93 -4.85
CA ARG A 48 -3.00 -5.29 -4.89
C ARG A 48 -1.55 -5.27 -4.44
N LYS A 49 -1.13 -6.31 -3.72
CA LYS A 49 0.27 -6.48 -3.29
C LYS A 49 1.27 -6.44 -4.45
N GLU A 50 0.87 -6.88 -5.64
CA GLU A 50 1.72 -6.91 -6.85
C GLU A 50 1.97 -5.53 -7.48
N GLU A 51 1.14 -4.53 -7.16
CA GLU A 51 1.20 -3.18 -7.72
C GLU A 51 2.07 -2.24 -6.88
N ILE A 52 2.60 -2.73 -5.76
CA ILE A 52 3.38 -1.97 -4.79
C ILE A 52 4.67 -2.70 -4.41
N GLU A 53 5.61 -1.98 -3.84
CA GLU A 53 6.86 -2.51 -3.30
C GLU A 53 7.18 -1.88 -1.95
N VAL A 54 7.68 -2.68 -1.00
CA VAL A 54 8.12 -2.16 0.31
C VAL A 54 9.46 -1.47 0.12
N ILE A 55 9.51 -0.19 0.48
CA ILE A 55 10.73 0.63 0.42
C ILE A 55 11.29 0.95 1.81
N SER A 56 10.46 0.81 2.86
CA SER A 56 10.92 0.81 4.25
C SER A 56 10.04 -0.12 5.07
N ALA A 57 10.65 -1.09 5.73
CA ALA A 57 9.95 -2.04 6.58
C ALA A 57 9.69 -1.43 7.97
N SER A 58 8.48 -1.63 8.46
CA SER A 58 8.14 -1.36 9.85
C SER A 58 8.70 -2.46 10.77
N ARG A 59 8.90 -2.12 12.05
CA ARG A 59 9.36 -3.08 13.08
C ARG A 59 8.20 -3.92 13.60
#